data_AF-A0A382VVR4-F1
#
_entry.id   AF-A0A382VVR4-F1
#
_cell.length_a   1.000
_cell.length_b   1.000
_cell.length_c   1.000
_cell.angle_alpha   90.00
_cell.angle_beta   90.00
_cell.angle_gamma   90.00
#
_symmetry.space_group_name_H-M   'P 1'
#
loop_
_entity.id
_entity.type
_entity.pdbx_description
1 polymer ?
#
loop_
_entity_poly.entity_id
_entity_poly.type
_entity_poly.pdbx_seq_one_letter_code
_entity_poly.pdbx_strand_id
1 'polypeptide(L)'
;VSAKNDSYSLQTGTYSVLNKVHKNIDEGKNDEALEKLKKIIASGNIKDYDAAVIYQTIGFVQNNLGDFKASAENFVKALSYEALPEDITHNLYYTVTQLLIYSEKYQEGLEYMLKWFANEKEPKPEAYIL
;
A
#
# COMPACT_ATOMS: atom_id res chain seq x y z
N VAL A 1 -7.05 -27.22 4.19
CA VAL A 1 -6.80 -26.49 2.93
C VAL A 1 -5.62 -25.58 3.20
N SER A 2 -4.41 -26.03 2.83
CA SER A 2 -3.16 -25.41 3.28
C SER A 2 -2.48 -24.68 2.12
N ALA A 3 -2.20 -23.41 2.40
CA ALA A 3 -1.12 -22.60 1.83
C ALA A 3 -1.20 -22.24 0.34
N LYS A 4 -1.86 -21.10 0.05
CA LYS A 4 -1.49 -20.23 -1.07
C LYS A 4 -0.16 -19.56 -0.72
N ASN A 5 0.91 -20.35 -0.70
CA ASN A 5 2.29 -19.88 -0.49
C ASN A 5 2.87 -19.53 -1.87
N ASP A 6 2.22 -18.63 -2.58
CA ASP A 6 2.87 -17.95 -3.68
C ASP A 6 3.99 -17.14 -3.03
N SER A 7 5.25 -17.50 -3.30
CA SER A 7 6.38 -16.92 -2.60
C SER A 7 6.36 -15.40 -2.76
N TYR A 8 6.22 -14.68 -1.65
CA TYR A 8 6.35 -13.22 -1.58
C TYR A 8 7.78 -12.82 -1.94
N SER A 9 8.08 -12.85 -3.23
CA SER A 9 9.41 -12.64 -3.78
C SER A 9 9.32 -11.68 -4.94
N LEU A 10 9.98 -10.55 -4.75
CA LEU A 10 10.08 -9.52 -5.77
C LEU A 10 10.93 -10.01 -6.93
N GLN A 11 10.58 -9.63 -8.16
CA GLN A 11 11.47 -9.80 -9.30
C GLN A 11 12.75 -9.01 -9.05
N THR A 12 13.90 -9.56 -9.46
CA THR A 12 15.22 -8.94 -9.24
C THR A 12 15.29 -7.48 -9.71
N GLY A 13 14.63 -7.18 -10.84
CA GLY A 13 14.51 -5.81 -11.36
C GLY A 13 13.77 -4.88 -10.40
N THR A 14 12.61 -5.30 -9.91
CA THR A 14 11.79 -4.56 -8.94
C THR A 14 12.52 -4.35 -7.62
N TYR A 15 13.14 -5.41 -7.09
CA TYR A 15 13.93 -5.32 -5.86
C TYR A 15 15.06 -4.29 -5.98
N SER A 16 15.79 -4.28 -7.10
CA SER A 16 16.85 -3.29 -7.35
C SER A 16 16.33 -1.86 -7.41
N VAL A 17 15.15 -1.65 -8.02
CA VAL A 17 14.51 -0.34 -8.08
C VAL A 17 14.05 0.11 -6.70
N LEU A 18 13.41 -0.75 -5.91
CA LEU A 18 12.94 -0.43 -4.56
C LEU A 18 14.09 -0.05 -3.62
N ASN A 19 15.23 -0.75 -3.67
CA ASN A 19 16.39 -0.34 -2.88
C ASN A 19 16.88 1.08 -3.22
N LYS A 20 16.85 1.45 -4.50
CA LYS A 20 17.23 2.82 -4.93
C LYS A 20 16.17 3.84 -4.50
N VAL A 21 14.90 3.46 -4.55
CA VAL A 21 13.77 4.28 -4.10
C VAL A 21 13.89 4.57 -2.60
N HIS A 22 14.13 3.55 -1.77
CA HIS A 22 14.32 3.74 -0.32
C HIS A 22 15.48 4.68 -0.03
N LYS A 23 16.63 4.50 -0.70
CA LYS A 23 17.74 5.45 -0.57
C LYS A 23 17.35 6.88 -0.97
N ASN A 24 16.61 7.05 -2.06
CA ASN A 24 16.14 8.37 -2.49
C ASN A 24 15.20 9.00 -1.44
N ILE A 25 14.30 8.22 -0.84
CA ILE A 25 13.41 8.68 0.24
C ILE A 25 14.24 9.13 1.45
N ASP A 26 15.23 8.33 1.86
CA ASP A 26 16.12 8.66 2.99
C ASP A 26 16.92 9.95 2.73
N GLU A 27 17.25 10.22 1.47
CA GLU A 27 17.93 11.45 1.03
C GLU A 27 16.96 12.63 0.77
N GLY A 28 15.65 12.46 1.01
CA GLY A 28 14.62 13.49 0.79
C GLY A 28 14.24 13.71 -0.68
N LYS A 29 14.73 12.86 -1.60
CA LYS A 29 14.50 12.93 -3.05
C LYS A 29 13.21 12.21 -3.45
N ASN A 30 12.10 12.64 -2.85
CA ASN A 30 10.80 11.98 -3.02
C ASN A 30 10.30 12.02 -4.48
N ASP A 31 10.54 13.11 -5.21
CA ASP A 31 10.14 13.21 -6.62
C ASP A 31 10.86 12.19 -7.50
N GLU A 32 12.18 12.03 -7.30
CA GLU A 32 12.98 11.04 -8.03
C GLU A 32 12.55 9.61 -7.68
N ALA A 33 12.20 9.36 -6.42
CA ALA A 33 11.66 8.08 -5.96
C ALA A 33 10.35 7.77 -6.70
N LEU A 34 9.40 8.72 -6.72
CA LEU A 34 8.12 8.58 -7.42
C LEU A 34 8.31 8.36 -8.92
N GLU A 35 9.23 9.07 -9.56
CA GLU A 35 9.50 8.90 -10.99
C GLU A 35 10.00 7.49 -11.31
N LYS A 36 10.92 6.95 -10.48
CA LYS A 36 11.42 5.58 -10.65
C LYS A 36 10.31 4.53 -10.48
N LEU A 37 9.45 4.69 -9.48
CA LEU A 37 8.31 3.80 -9.23
C LEU A 37 7.30 3.82 -10.38
N LYS A 38 6.99 5.01 -10.92
CA LYS A 38 6.10 5.15 -12.08
C LYS A 38 6.69 4.55 -13.35
N LYS A 39 8.00 4.73 -13.57
CA LYS A 39 8.70 4.15 -14.73
C LYS A 39 8.68 2.64 -14.73
N ILE A 40 8.89 2.00 -13.56
CA ILE A 40 8.82 0.54 -13.49
C ILE A 40 7.39 0.06 -13.79
N ILE A 41 6.35 0.69 -13.22
CA ILE A 41 4.94 0.38 -13.53
C ILE A 41 4.67 0.47 -15.04
N ALA A 42 5.14 1.54 -15.68
CA ALA A 42 4.92 1.77 -17.10
C ALA A 42 5.62 0.75 -18.03
N SER A 43 6.60 -0.01 -17.53
CA SER A 43 7.27 -1.07 -18.31
C SER A 43 6.37 -2.28 -18.60
N GLY A 44 5.23 -2.41 -17.90
CA GLY A 44 4.16 -3.35 -18.21
C GLY A 44 4.43 -4.84 -17.92
N ASN A 45 5.68 -5.22 -17.59
CA ASN A 45 6.05 -6.59 -17.27
C ASN A 45 6.31 -6.78 -15.77
N ILE A 46 5.27 -6.60 -14.95
CA ILE A 46 5.35 -6.65 -13.49
C ILE A 46 4.32 -7.66 -12.97
N LYS A 47 4.74 -8.51 -12.04
CA LYS A 47 3.85 -9.45 -11.33
C LYS A 47 2.93 -8.73 -10.36
N ASP A 48 1.80 -9.32 -10.02
CA ASP A 48 0.82 -8.72 -9.11
C ASP A 48 1.42 -8.33 -7.74
N TYR A 49 2.27 -9.19 -7.16
CA TYR A 49 2.96 -8.87 -5.90
C TYR A 49 3.88 -7.66 -6.03
N ASP A 50 4.74 -7.65 -7.06
CA ASP A 50 5.64 -6.54 -7.35
C ASP A 50 4.84 -5.24 -7.57
N ALA A 51 3.75 -5.30 -8.34
CA ALA A 51 2.88 -4.15 -8.59
C ALA A 51 2.28 -3.64 -7.27
N ALA A 52 1.75 -4.54 -6.44
CA ALA A 52 1.18 -4.20 -5.15
C ALA A 52 2.20 -3.49 -4.24
N VAL A 53 3.43 -4.01 -4.16
CA VAL A 53 4.51 -3.40 -3.37
C VAL A 53 4.91 -2.03 -3.93
N ILE A 54 4.98 -1.87 -5.26
CA ILE A 54 5.30 -0.58 -5.88
C ILE A 54 4.22 0.46 -5.57
N TYR A 55 2.94 0.13 -5.75
CA TYR A 55 1.83 1.04 -5.45
C TYR A 55 1.76 1.37 -3.95
N GLN A 56 2.01 0.40 -3.07
CA GLN A 56 2.12 0.64 -1.64
C GLN A 56 3.27 1.63 -1.34
N THR A 57 4.42 1.45 -1.98
CA THR A 57 5.57 2.35 -1.80
C THR A 57 5.26 3.76 -2.28
N ILE A 58 4.58 3.91 -3.43
CA ILE A 58 4.11 5.22 -3.92
C ILE A 58 3.19 5.88 -2.88
N GLY A 59 2.23 5.12 -2.35
CA GLY A 59 1.29 5.60 -1.34
C GLY A 59 2.00 6.10 -0.08
N PHE A 60 3.03 5.40 0.40
CA PHE A 60 3.82 5.84 1.55
C PHE A 60 4.60 7.12 1.27
N VAL A 61 5.22 7.24 0.10
CA VAL A 61 5.94 8.47 -0.28
C VAL A 61 4.98 9.66 -0.34
N GLN A 62 3.80 9.48 -0.92
CA GLN A 62 2.78 10.54 -1.00
C GLN A 62 2.24 10.92 0.38
N ASN A 63 2.03 9.94 1.26
CA ASN A 63 1.64 10.20 2.65
C ASN A 63 2.67 11.08 3.37
N ASN A 64 3.96 10.76 3.21
CA ASN A 64 5.06 11.54 3.80
C ASN A 64 5.14 12.97 3.24
N LEU A 65 4.66 13.18 2.01
CA LEU A 65 4.56 14.50 1.37
C LEU A 65 3.26 15.25 1.73
N GLY A 66 2.35 14.64 2.50
CA GLY A 66 1.05 15.21 2.84
C GLY A 66 0.00 15.12 1.72
N ASP A 67 0.27 14.39 0.63
CA ASP A 67 -0.71 14.12 -0.42
C ASP A 67 -1.57 12.91 -0.05
N PHE A 68 -2.42 13.10 0.96
CA PHE A 68 -3.25 12.03 1.55
C PHE A 68 -4.25 11.44 0.54
N LYS A 69 -4.74 12.26 -0.38
CA LYS A 69 -5.66 11.81 -1.43
C LYS A 69 -4.94 10.85 -2.38
N ALA A 70 -3.81 11.26 -2.95
CA ALA A 70 -3.08 10.40 -3.87
C ALA A 70 -2.52 9.16 -3.16
N SER A 71 -2.14 9.30 -1.89
CA SER A 71 -1.72 8.20 -1.03
C SER A 71 -2.82 7.13 -0.92
N ALA A 72 -4.05 7.53 -0.59
CA ALA A 72 -5.19 6.62 -0.49
C ALA A 72 -5.45 5.90 -1.83
N GLU A 73 -5.43 6.63 -2.95
CA GLU A 73 -5.61 6.05 -4.29
C GLU A 73 -4.58 4.96 -4.60
N ASN A 74 -3.31 5.18 -4.25
CA ASN A 74 -2.25 4.21 -4.49
C ASN A 74 -2.29 3.02 -3.53
N PHE A 75 -2.69 3.22 -2.27
CA PHE A 75 -2.91 2.10 -1.35
C PHE A 75 -4.11 1.24 -1.75
N VAL A 76 -5.21 1.84 -2.19
CA VAL A 76 -6.35 1.12 -2.76
C VAL A 76 -5.92 0.34 -4.00
N LYS A 77 -5.08 0.94 -4.86
CA LYS A 77 -4.53 0.25 -6.02
C LYS A 77 -3.66 -0.94 -5.63
N ALA A 78 -2.82 -0.81 -4.61
CA ALA A 78 -2.03 -1.92 -4.07
C ALA A 78 -2.91 -3.08 -3.56
N LEU A 79 -3.96 -2.76 -2.80
CA LEU A 79 -4.92 -3.75 -2.29
C LEU A 79 -5.66 -4.48 -3.42
N SER A 80 -5.94 -3.81 -4.55
CA SER A 80 -6.67 -4.41 -5.68
C SER A 80 -5.94 -5.57 -6.36
N TYR A 81 -4.63 -5.73 -6.12
CA TYR A 81 -3.87 -6.85 -6.65
C TYR A 81 -4.01 -8.14 -5.82
N GLU A 82 -4.56 -8.07 -4.60
CA GLU A 82 -4.76 -9.23 -3.71
C GLU A 82 -3.50 -10.10 -3.51
N ALA A 83 -2.33 -9.48 -3.61
CA ALA A 83 -1.04 -10.15 -3.66
C ALA A 83 -0.14 -9.85 -2.47
N LEU A 84 -0.53 -8.93 -1.58
CA LEU A 84 0.22 -8.59 -0.38
C LEU A 84 0.04 -9.66 0.71
N PRO A 85 1.01 -9.80 1.64
CA PRO A 85 0.83 -10.60 2.85
C PRO A 85 -0.39 -10.17 3.65
N GLU A 86 -1.00 -11.11 4.37
CA GLU A 86 -2.21 -10.87 5.17
C GLU A 86 -2.00 -9.73 6.19
N ASP A 87 -0.90 -9.78 6.95
CA ASP A 87 -0.56 -8.75 7.94
C ASP A 87 -0.39 -7.36 7.30
N ILE A 88 0.20 -7.31 6.10
CA ILE A 88 0.42 -6.07 5.36
C ILE A 88 -0.92 -5.54 4.83
N THR A 89 -1.74 -6.42 4.26
CA THR A 89 -3.09 -6.10 3.75
C THR A 89 -3.97 -5.55 4.85
N HIS A 90 -3.96 -6.20 6.01
CA HIS A 90 -4.70 -5.79 7.19
C HIS A 90 -4.29 -4.37 7.63
N ASN A 91 -3.01 -4.12 7.89
CA ASN A 91 -2.54 -2.76 8.23
C ASN A 91 -2.89 -1.70 7.17
N LEU A 92 -2.89 -2.10 5.89
CA LEU A 92 -3.20 -1.20 4.79
C LEU A 92 -4.68 -0.81 4.74
N TYR A 93 -5.61 -1.71 5.09
CA TYR A 93 -7.03 -1.37 5.24
C TYR A 93 -7.26 -0.29 6.29
N TYR A 94 -6.57 -0.40 7.43
CA TYR A 94 -6.64 0.63 8.47
C TYR A 94 -6.11 1.98 7.99
N THR A 95 -4.95 1.98 7.33
CA THR A 95 -4.34 3.19 6.78
C THR A 95 -5.25 3.86 5.74
N VAL A 96 -5.82 3.09 4.82
CA VAL A 96 -6.79 3.59 3.81
C VAL A 96 -8.02 4.18 4.49
N THR A 97 -8.56 3.51 5.53
CA THR A 97 -9.69 4.02 6.32
C THR A 97 -9.40 5.42 6.86
N GLN A 98 -8.26 5.59 7.54
CA GLN A 98 -7.87 6.88 8.12
C GLN A 98 -7.73 7.98 7.06
N LEU A 99 -7.10 7.68 5.92
CA LEU A 99 -6.90 8.65 4.84
C LEU A 99 -8.22 9.04 4.15
N LEU A 100 -9.15 8.09 3.99
CA LEU A 100 -10.46 8.34 3.42
C LEU A 100 -11.32 9.19 4.36
N ILE A 101 -11.30 8.92 5.67
CA ILE A 101 -11.99 9.73 6.67
C ILE A 101 -11.41 11.16 6.70
N TYR A 102 -10.08 11.29 6.66
CA TYR A 102 -9.41 12.60 6.59
C TYR A 102 -9.82 13.39 5.33
N SER A 103 -10.09 12.68 4.23
CA SER A 103 -10.55 13.26 2.96
C SER A 103 -12.08 13.39 2.88
N GLU A 104 -12.79 13.29 4.00
CA GLU A 104 -14.27 13.36 4.13
C GLU A 104 -15.04 12.29 3.32
N LYS A 105 -14.36 11.22 2.90
CA LYS A 105 -14.93 10.07 2.18
C LYS A 105 -15.40 8.99 3.15
N TYR A 106 -16.29 9.35 4.06
CA TYR A 106 -16.68 8.49 5.19
C TYR A 106 -17.25 7.13 4.77
N GLN A 107 -18.09 7.10 3.72
CA GLN A 107 -18.69 5.85 3.26
C GLN A 107 -17.63 4.87 2.72
N GLU A 108 -16.73 5.35 1.86
CA GLU A 108 -15.60 4.56 1.36
C GLU A 108 -14.71 4.12 2.53
N GLY A 109 -14.42 5.01 3.48
CA GLY A 109 -13.64 4.70 4.68
C GLY A 109 -14.25 3.56 5.50
N LEU A 110 -15.57 3.60 5.72
CA LEU A 110 -16.28 2.56 6.46
C LEU A 110 -16.20 1.19 5.76
N GLU A 111 -16.26 1.14 4.43
CA GLU A 111 -16.10 -0.11 3.69
C GLU A 111 -14.74 -0.77 3.95
N TYR A 112 -13.66 0.02 3.98
CA TYR A 112 -12.32 -0.49 4.30
C TYR A 112 -12.16 -0.82 5.78
N MET A 113 -12.80 -0.08 6.68
CA MET A 113 -12.83 -0.39 8.11
C MET A 113 -13.50 -1.74 8.39
N LEU A 114 -14.60 -2.05 7.69
CA LEU A 114 -15.27 -3.34 7.80
C LEU A 114 -14.38 -4.49 7.29
N LYS A 115 -13.62 -4.27 6.20
CA LYS A 115 -12.61 -5.24 5.72
C LYS A 115 -11.49 -5.46 6.73
N TRP A 116 -11.07 -4.41 7.43
CA TRP A 116 -10.13 -4.51 8.53
C TRP A 116 -10.69 -5.38 9.65
N PHE A 117 -11.87 -5.06 10.21
CA PHE A 117 -12.47 -5.85 11.29
C PHE A 117 -12.67 -7.32 10.96
N ALA A 118 -13.05 -7.64 9.71
CA ALA A 118 -13.27 -9.02 9.29
C ALA A 118 -11.99 -9.90 9.40
N ASN A 119 -10.81 -9.29 9.37
CA ASN A 119 -9.52 -9.96 9.44
C ASN A 119 -8.76 -9.69 10.75
N GLU A 120 -9.37 -8.95 11.69
CA GLU A 120 -8.78 -8.68 13.00
C GLU A 120 -9.01 -9.85 13.95
N LYS A 121 -7.94 -10.41 14.48
CA LYS A 121 -8.01 -11.58 15.39
C LYS A 121 -8.42 -11.16 16.80
N GLU A 122 -8.03 -9.96 17.23
CA GLU A 122 -8.40 -9.39 18.54
C GLU A 122 -8.56 -7.85 18.44
N PRO A 123 -9.74 -7.34 18.02
CA PRO A 123 -9.94 -5.90 17.88
C PRO A 123 -9.95 -5.23 19.25
N LYS A 124 -8.99 -4.34 19.50
CA LYS A 124 -8.97 -3.54 20.73
C LYS A 124 -10.16 -2.56 20.77
N PRO A 125 -10.70 -2.22 21.96
CA PRO A 125 -11.86 -1.34 22.08
C PRO A 125 -11.73 0.00 21.33
N GLU A 126 -10.52 0.55 21.24
CA GLU A 126 -10.23 1.81 20.57
C GLU A 126 -10.50 1.76 19.05
N ALA A 127 -10.45 0.58 18.43
CA ALA A 127 -10.75 0.41 17.01
C ALA A 127 -12.23 0.63 16.69
N TYR A 128 -13.13 0.53 17.68
CA TYR A 128 -14.56 0.75 17.52
C TYR A 128 -15.00 2.22 17.64
N ILE A 129 -14.06 3.13 17.96
CA ILE A 129 -14.35 4.53 18.32
C ILE A 129 -13.91 5.54 17.23
N LEU A 130 -13.32 5.08 16.12
CA LEU A 130 -12.89 5.95 15.01
C LEU A 130 -14.04 6.72 14.34
#